data_AF-A0A0J7KBV4-F1
#
_entry.id   AF-A0A0J7KBV4-F1
#
_cell.length_a   1.000
_cell.length_b   1.000
_cell.length_c   1.000
_cell.angle_alpha   90.00
_cell.angle_beta   90.00
_cell.angle_gamma   90.00
#
_symmetry.space_group_name_H-M   'P 1'
#
loop_
_entity.id
_entity.type
_entity.pdbx_description
1 polymer ?
#
loop_
_entity_poly.entity_id
_entity_poly.type
_entity_poly.pdbx_seq_one_letter_code
_entity_poly.pdbx_strand_id
1 'polypeptide(L)'
;MANNTGNVLADAERFRKHTENLLAKNRASVDEAQERNKESLTKLNEKLKTFGMNIPELKLKMCDSNVTNCSIVCGGAGCGFCEGLSCDVGAVSKANQALDVAKQQSAKIKSHMDEAEQLLRNVIAKKIMHK
;
A
#
# COMPACT_ATOMS: atom_id res chain seq x y z
N MET A 1 7.03 76.82 -13.20
CA MET A 1 7.16 75.67 -12.29
C MET A 1 5.81 75.02 -11.91
N ALA A 2 4.68 75.72 -11.97
CA ALA A 2 3.35 75.16 -11.64
C ALA A 2 2.76 74.14 -12.65
N ASN A 3 3.19 74.18 -13.93
CA ASN A 3 2.67 73.28 -14.98
C ASN A 3 3.17 71.83 -14.84
N ASN A 4 4.40 71.64 -14.33
CA ASN A 4 4.97 70.30 -14.14
C ASN A 4 4.35 69.56 -12.95
N THR A 5 4.01 70.26 -11.88
CA THR A 5 3.35 69.67 -10.70
C THR A 5 1.92 69.21 -11.00
N GLY A 6 1.19 69.92 -11.87
CA GLY A 6 -0.14 69.51 -12.33
C GLY A 6 -0.12 68.19 -13.12
N ASN A 7 0.85 68.03 -14.04
CA ASN A 7 1.02 66.78 -14.78
C ASN A 7 1.42 65.61 -13.89
N VAL A 8 2.36 65.82 -12.95
CA VAL A 8 2.77 64.76 -12.00
C VAL A 8 1.60 64.30 -11.13
N LEU A 9 0.74 65.22 -10.69
CA LEU A 9 -0.44 64.87 -9.90
C LEU A 9 -1.48 64.09 -10.72
N ALA A 10 -1.71 64.48 -11.97
CA ALA A 10 -2.61 63.77 -12.88
C ALA A 10 -2.13 62.34 -13.19
N ASP A 11 -0.83 62.17 -13.42
CA ASP A 11 -0.22 60.86 -13.64
C ASP A 11 -0.31 59.99 -12.38
N ALA A 12 0.00 60.55 -11.21
CA ALA A 12 -0.12 59.85 -9.94
C ALA A 12 -1.56 59.35 -9.69
N GLU A 13 -2.55 60.18 -9.99
CA GLU A 13 -3.96 59.80 -9.83
C GLU A 13 -4.39 58.72 -10.84
N ARG A 14 -3.88 58.79 -12.08
CA ARG A 14 -4.09 57.77 -13.10
C ARG A 14 -3.49 56.42 -12.69
N PHE A 15 -2.24 56.41 -12.21
CA PHE A 15 -1.59 55.20 -11.72
C PHE A 15 -2.30 54.61 -10.51
N ARG A 16 -2.72 55.44 -9.54
CA ARG A 16 -3.50 55.01 -8.38
C ARG A 16 -4.77 54.27 -8.82
N LYS A 17 -5.59 54.88 -9.68
CA LYS A 17 -6.83 54.27 -10.19
C LYS A 17 -6.56 52.97 -10.94
N HIS A 18 -5.47 52.91 -11.70
CA HIS A 18 -5.10 51.69 -12.43
C HIS A 18 -4.72 50.55 -11.49
N THR A 19 -3.90 50.83 -10.48
CA THR A 19 -3.50 49.86 -9.45
C THR A 19 -4.68 49.41 -8.59
N GLU A 20 -5.58 50.32 -8.21
CA GLU A 20 -6.82 49.98 -7.48
C GLU A 20 -7.70 49.03 -8.28
N ASN A 21 -7.86 49.28 -9.59
CA ASN A 21 -8.62 48.39 -10.48
C ASN A 21 -7.96 47.01 -10.64
N LEU A 22 -6.63 46.96 -10.73
CA LEU A 22 -5.87 45.70 -10.78
C LEU A 22 -6.05 44.92 -9.48
N LEU A 23 -5.97 45.57 -8.32
CA LEU A 23 -6.20 44.92 -7.03
C LEU A 23 -7.64 44.40 -6.92
N ALA A 24 -8.63 45.20 -7.30
CA ALA A 24 -10.04 44.82 -7.24
C ALA A 24 -10.35 43.61 -8.12
N LYS A 25 -9.80 43.59 -9.36
CA LYS A 25 -9.98 42.47 -10.29
C LYS A 25 -9.30 41.18 -9.81
N ASN A 26 -8.12 41.31 -9.18
CA ASN A 26 -7.34 40.14 -8.76
C ASN A 26 -7.76 39.59 -7.39
N ARG A 27 -8.38 40.39 -6.52
CA ARG A 27 -8.83 39.96 -5.18
C ARG A 27 -9.68 38.71 -5.23
N ALA A 28 -10.74 38.73 -6.04
CA ALA A 28 -11.65 37.59 -6.17
C ALA A 28 -10.93 36.31 -6.62
N SER A 29 -9.98 36.43 -7.55
CA SER A 29 -9.19 35.29 -8.05
C SER A 29 -8.25 34.73 -6.97
N VAL A 30 -7.60 35.62 -6.19
CA VAL A 30 -6.73 35.21 -5.09
C VAL A 30 -7.52 34.56 -3.97
N ASP A 31 -8.66 35.14 -3.58
CA ASP A 31 -9.54 34.60 -2.55
C ASP A 31 -10.06 33.21 -2.95
N GLU A 32 -10.50 33.06 -4.20
CA GLU A 32 -10.96 31.78 -4.73
C GLU A 32 -9.82 30.74 -4.78
N ALA A 33 -8.61 31.13 -5.21
CA ALA A 33 -7.45 30.25 -5.20
C ALA A 33 -7.06 29.83 -3.78
N GLN A 34 -7.13 30.74 -2.82
CA GLN A 34 -6.83 30.46 -1.42
C GLN A 34 -7.85 29.49 -0.83
N GLU A 35 -9.13 29.63 -1.17
CA GLU A 35 -10.17 28.72 -0.68
C GLU A 35 -10.04 27.32 -1.30
N ARG A 36 -9.80 27.23 -2.62
CA ARG A 36 -9.50 25.94 -3.29
C ARG A 36 -8.29 25.24 -2.68
N ASN A 37 -7.26 26.01 -2.30
CA ASN A 37 -6.08 25.46 -1.63
C ASN A 37 -6.41 24.91 -0.25
N LYS A 38 -7.21 25.62 0.56
CA LYS A 38 -7.66 25.12 1.87
C LYS A 38 -8.47 23.83 1.74
N GLU A 39 -9.39 23.77 0.79
CA GLU A 39 -10.16 22.55 0.52
C GLU A 39 -9.26 21.39 0.12
N SER A 40 -8.28 21.65 -0.76
CA SER A 40 -7.32 20.64 -1.20
C SER A 40 -6.47 20.12 -0.04
N LEU A 41 -5.99 21.02 0.82
CA LEU A 41 -5.26 20.66 2.04
C LEU A 41 -6.11 19.82 2.99
N THR A 42 -7.40 20.17 3.16
CA THR A 42 -8.33 19.40 3.99
C THR A 42 -8.50 17.98 3.46
N LYS A 43 -8.76 17.84 2.15
CA LYS A 43 -8.88 16.53 1.48
C LYS A 43 -7.59 15.70 1.58
N LEU A 44 -6.43 16.33 1.45
CA LEU A 44 -5.14 15.65 1.62
C LEU A 44 -4.96 15.15 3.06
N ASN A 45 -5.33 15.96 4.04
CA ASN A 45 -5.21 15.60 5.45
C ASN A 45 -6.16 14.46 5.83
N GLU A 46 -7.39 14.45 5.29
CA GLU A 46 -8.33 13.33 5.44
C GLU A 46 -7.81 12.03 4.82
N LYS A 47 -7.20 12.10 3.63
CA LYS A 47 -6.54 10.95 3.00
C LYS A 47 -5.36 10.46 3.84
N LEU A 48 -4.54 11.36 4.36
CA LEU A 48 -3.42 11.00 5.24
C LEU A 48 -3.89 10.32 6.52
N LYS A 49 -4.97 10.81 7.15
CA LYS A 49 -5.59 10.16 8.31
C LYS A 49 -6.08 8.76 7.96
N THR A 50 -6.80 8.62 6.84
CA THR A 50 -7.28 7.32 6.36
C THR A 50 -6.12 6.34 6.13
N PHE A 51 -5.04 6.79 5.48
CA PHE A 51 -3.85 5.96 5.31
C PHE A 51 -3.18 5.62 6.65
N GLY A 52 -3.09 6.57 7.57
CA GLY A 52 -2.55 6.33 8.92
C GLY A 52 -3.32 5.26 9.69
N MET A 53 -4.63 5.14 9.48
CA MET A 53 -5.46 4.09 10.08
C MET A 53 -5.33 2.75 9.35
N ASN A 54 -5.28 2.77 8.02
CA ASN A 54 -5.32 1.54 7.21
C ASN A 54 -3.95 0.84 7.08
N ILE A 55 -2.84 1.58 7.12
CA ILE A 55 -1.49 1.02 6.98
C ILE A 55 -1.16 0.01 8.10
N PRO A 56 -1.45 0.27 9.39
CA PRO A 56 -1.26 -0.72 10.44
C PRO A 56 -2.04 -2.01 10.23
N GLU A 57 -3.29 -1.92 9.79
CA GLU A 57 -4.11 -3.11 9.50
C GLU A 57 -3.53 -3.92 8.33
N LEU A 58 -3.07 -3.22 7.28
CA LEU A 58 -2.41 -3.86 6.15
C LEU A 58 -1.11 -4.56 6.58
N LYS A 59 -0.30 -3.92 7.42
CA LYS A 59 0.91 -4.53 8.00
C LYS A 59 0.57 -5.81 8.75
N LEU A 60 -0.48 -5.81 9.56
CA LEU A 60 -0.91 -7.01 10.27
C LEU A 60 -1.32 -8.14 9.30
N LYS A 61 -2.13 -7.82 8.29
CA LYS A 61 -2.59 -8.82 7.30
C LYS A 61 -1.46 -9.43 6.48
N MET A 62 -0.47 -8.64 6.08
CA MET A 62 0.61 -9.11 5.21
C MET A 62 1.78 -9.74 5.98
N CYS A 63 2.12 -9.15 7.13
CA CYS A 63 3.30 -9.49 7.91
C CYS A 63 2.97 -10.36 9.14
N ASP A 64 1.69 -10.67 9.36
CA ASP A 64 1.17 -11.43 10.51
C ASP A 64 1.52 -10.83 11.88
N SER A 65 1.94 -9.56 11.89
CA SER A 65 2.40 -8.84 13.08
C SER A 65 2.48 -7.32 12.81
N ASN A 66 2.36 -6.51 13.87
CA ASN A 66 2.50 -5.06 13.76
C ASN A 66 3.98 -4.69 13.74
N VAL A 67 4.54 -4.62 12.53
CA VAL A 67 5.98 -4.54 12.31
C VAL A 67 6.47 -3.15 11.94
N THR A 68 7.66 -2.82 12.43
CA THR A 68 8.39 -1.62 12.01
C THR A 68 8.89 -1.76 10.56
N ASN A 69 9.27 -0.64 9.95
CA ASN A 69 9.56 -0.57 8.51
C ASN A 69 10.70 -1.48 8.02
N CYS A 70 11.58 -1.94 8.92
CA CYS A 70 12.66 -2.89 8.62
C CYS A 70 12.58 -4.15 9.48
N SER A 71 11.37 -4.67 9.69
CA SER A 71 11.18 -5.96 10.35
C SER A 71 11.74 -7.09 9.50
N ILE A 72 12.29 -8.11 10.17
CA ILE A 72 12.79 -9.34 9.56
C ILE A 72 11.72 -10.01 8.69
N VAL A 73 10.44 -9.93 9.09
CA VAL A 73 9.32 -10.62 8.43
C VAL A 73 8.73 -9.82 7.26
N CYS A 74 8.95 -8.50 7.23
CA CYS A 74 8.25 -7.58 6.33
C CYS A 74 9.06 -6.32 6.06
N GLY A 75 10.35 -6.51 5.75
CA GLY A 75 11.26 -5.40 5.49
C GLY A 75 10.87 -4.66 4.21
N GLY A 76 11.00 -3.34 4.25
CA GLY A 76 10.80 -2.48 3.09
C GLY A 76 12.02 -2.42 2.16
N ALA A 77 11.83 -1.84 0.97
CA ALA A 77 12.91 -1.53 0.05
C ALA A 77 13.99 -0.69 0.75
N GLY A 78 15.26 -1.15 0.70
CA GLY A 78 16.40 -0.48 1.34
C GLY A 78 16.70 -0.90 2.78
N CYS A 79 15.91 -1.78 3.39
CA CYS A 79 16.17 -2.26 4.76
C CYS A 79 17.31 -3.29 4.88
N GLY A 80 17.89 -3.76 3.77
CA GLY A 80 18.92 -4.80 3.76
C GLY A 80 18.39 -6.21 4.09
N PHE A 81 17.13 -6.33 4.48
CA PHE A 81 16.44 -7.59 4.79
C PHE A 81 15.06 -7.60 4.12
N CYS A 82 14.95 -8.33 3.00
CA CYS A 82 13.84 -9.19 2.56
C CYS A 82 14.16 -9.66 1.13
N GLU A 83 15.32 -10.29 0.99
CA GLU A 83 15.67 -11.16 -0.13
C GLU A 83 16.19 -12.45 0.54
N GLY A 84 15.43 -13.55 0.45
CA GLY A 84 15.81 -14.85 1.05
C GLY A 84 15.11 -15.23 2.38
N LEU A 85 15.77 -16.10 3.16
CA LEU A 85 15.29 -16.89 4.33
C LEU A 85 14.59 -16.09 5.46
N SER A 86 14.77 -14.76 5.51
CA SER A 86 14.15 -13.92 6.54
C SER A 86 12.63 -13.75 6.36
N CYS A 87 12.12 -13.96 5.14
CA CYS A 87 10.70 -13.80 4.80
C CYS A 87 9.90 -15.12 4.90
N ASP A 88 10.48 -16.17 5.50
CA ASP A 88 9.86 -17.49 5.70
C ASP A 88 8.62 -17.45 6.62
N VAL A 89 8.54 -16.44 7.49
CA VAL A 89 7.43 -16.21 8.42
C VAL A 89 6.31 -15.36 7.81
N GLY A 90 6.48 -14.86 6.60
CA GLY A 90 5.46 -14.10 5.88
C GLY A 90 4.27 -14.96 5.44
N ALA A 91 3.11 -14.32 5.23
CA ALA A 91 1.86 -15.03 4.93
C ALA A 91 1.95 -15.96 3.70
N VAL A 92 2.60 -15.50 2.62
CA VAL A 92 2.78 -16.29 1.38
C VAL A 92 3.71 -17.48 1.61
N SER A 93 4.82 -17.28 2.32
CA SER A 93 5.77 -18.35 2.65
C SER A 93 5.13 -19.42 3.53
N LYS A 94 4.38 -19.03 4.57
CA LYS A 94 3.60 -19.95 5.40
C LYS A 94 2.58 -20.75 4.58
N ALA A 95 1.85 -20.09 3.69
CA ALA A 95 0.89 -20.76 2.81
C ALA A 95 1.57 -21.79 1.89
N ASN A 96 2.72 -21.45 1.32
CA ASN A 96 3.49 -22.36 0.47
C ASN A 96 4.07 -23.54 1.26
N GLN A 97 4.59 -23.32 2.46
CA GLN A 97 5.08 -24.39 3.34
C GLN A 97 3.94 -25.34 3.74
N ALA A 98 2.78 -24.80 4.13
CA ALA A 98 1.61 -25.60 4.45
C ALA A 98 1.14 -26.44 3.24
N LEU A 99 1.17 -25.84 2.04
CA LEU A 99 0.85 -26.54 0.80
C LEU A 99 1.84 -27.67 0.50
N ASP A 100 3.13 -27.45 0.72
CA ASP A 100 4.15 -28.47 0.47
C ASP A 100 4.01 -29.66 1.43
N VAL A 101 3.81 -29.38 2.73
CA VAL A 101 3.51 -30.42 3.73
C VAL A 101 2.25 -31.19 3.34
N ALA A 102 1.19 -30.52 2.93
CA ALA A 102 -0.05 -31.17 2.48
C ALA A 102 0.19 -32.08 1.27
N LYS A 103 1.00 -31.65 0.30
CA LYS A 103 1.37 -32.48 -0.87
C LYS A 103 2.18 -33.70 -0.48
N GLN A 104 3.18 -33.54 0.39
CA GLN A 104 4.00 -34.64 0.88
C GLN A 104 3.17 -35.69 1.62
N GLN A 105 2.26 -35.25 2.50
CA GLN A 105 1.36 -36.15 3.22
C GLN A 105 0.40 -36.87 2.27
N SER A 106 -0.16 -36.17 1.29
CA SER A 106 -1.03 -36.76 0.26
C SER A 106 -0.30 -37.87 -0.52
N ALA A 107 0.93 -37.62 -0.96
CA ALA A 107 1.75 -38.62 -1.64
C ALA A 107 2.04 -39.83 -0.75
N LYS A 108 2.35 -39.60 0.53
CA LYS A 108 2.64 -40.67 1.49
C LYS A 108 1.42 -41.53 1.82
N ILE A 109 0.26 -40.91 2.01
CA ILE A 109 -1.02 -41.61 2.18
C ILE A 109 -1.29 -42.50 0.97
N LYS A 110 -1.11 -41.97 -0.24
CA LYS A 110 -1.31 -42.75 -1.48
C LYS A 110 -0.38 -43.97 -1.54
N SER A 111 0.92 -43.81 -1.24
CA SER A 111 1.88 -44.93 -1.20
C SER A 111 1.43 -46.03 -0.24
N HIS A 112 1.00 -45.65 0.97
CA HIS A 112 0.53 -46.64 1.96
C HIS A 112 -0.77 -47.32 1.52
N MET A 113 -1.67 -46.63 0.82
CA MET A 113 -2.86 -47.24 0.24
C MET A 113 -2.47 -48.28 -0.84
N ASP A 114 -1.57 -47.92 -1.75
CA ASP A 114 -1.11 -48.80 -2.83
C ASP A 114 -0.43 -50.07 -2.28
N GLU A 115 0.42 -49.91 -1.26
CA GLU A 115 1.07 -51.02 -0.53
C GLU A 115 0.04 -51.93 0.15
N ALA A 116 -0.93 -51.35 0.86
CA ALA A 116 -1.97 -52.11 1.55
C ALA A 116 -2.84 -52.90 0.57
N GLU A 117 -3.21 -52.30 -0.57
CA GLU A 117 -3.93 -53.02 -1.62
C GLU A 117 -3.11 -54.16 -2.22
N GLN A 118 -1.81 -53.95 -2.45
CA GLN A 118 -0.94 -54.99 -2.99
C GLN A 118 -0.82 -56.17 -2.02
N LEU A 119 -0.68 -55.90 -0.72
CA LEU A 119 -0.70 -56.93 0.32
C LEU A 119 -2.04 -57.69 0.32
N LEU A 120 -3.16 -56.97 0.24
CA LEU A 120 -4.48 -57.59 0.19
C LEU A 120 -4.63 -58.52 -1.03
N ARG A 121 -4.20 -58.06 -2.21
CA ARG A 121 -4.17 -58.88 -3.44
C ARG A 121 -3.33 -60.14 -3.25
N ASN A 122 -2.14 -60.03 -2.64
CA ASN A 122 -1.27 -61.17 -2.38
C ASN A 122 -1.90 -62.19 -1.41
N VAL A 123 -2.57 -61.73 -0.35
CA VAL A 123 -3.28 -62.59 0.60
C VAL A 123 -4.43 -63.33 -0.08
N ILE A 124 -5.22 -62.62 -0.90
CA ILE A 124 -6.32 -63.22 -1.66
C ILE A 124 -5.79 -64.28 -2.65
N ALA A 125 -4.75 -63.95 -3.42
CA ALA A 125 -4.15 -64.86 -4.38
C ALA A 125 -3.60 -66.13 -3.70
N LYS A 126 -2.90 -65.98 -2.57
CA LYS A 126 -2.42 -67.13 -1.78
C LYS A 126 -3.57 -67.98 -1.24
N LYS A 127 -4.67 -67.37 -0.81
CA LYS A 127 -5.86 -68.09 -0.30
C LYS A 127 -6.57 -68.90 -1.40
N ILE A 128 -6.57 -68.42 -2.64
CA ILE A 128 -7.14 -69.14 -3.79
C ILE A 128 -6.26 -70.34 -4.19
N MET A 129 -4.93 -70.21 -4.11
CA MET A 129 -3.98 -71.28 -4.48
C MET A 129 -3.92 -72.46 -3.49
N HIS A 130 -4.49 -72.32 -2.28
CA HIS A 130 -4.51 -73.37 -1.24
C HIS A 130 -5.90 -74.02 -1.08
N LYS A 131 -6.82 -73.78 -2.03
CA LYS A 131 -8.15 -74.38 -2.09
C LYS A 131 -8.23 -75.32 -3.29
#